data_AF-A0A2D8ZRD2-F1
#
_entry.id   AF-A0A2D8ZRD2-F1
#
_cell.length_a   1.000
_cell.length_b   1.000
_cell.length_c   1.000
_cell.angle_alpha   90.00
_cell.angle_beta   90.00
_cell.angle_gamma   90.00
#
_symmetry.space_group_name_H-M   'P 1'
#
loop_
_entity.id
_entity.type
_entity.pdbx_description
1 polymer ?
#
loop_
_entity_poly.entity_id
_entity_poly.type
_entity_poly.pdbx_seq_one_letter_code
_entity_poly.pdbx_strand_id
1 'polypeptide(L)'
;MSDPDPSDAPPSGRLRSFFGFRRKPAPVEPVSAATNGETPPHNPHEMRLRLAEFQDLRVEDVMVPRAEIKAVEVGIEFPELLKYFAEVTHSRLPVFRESLDDPIGFVHMKDVVSELAKGEEPMKRPLEKLHREVLYVPPSMKLTDLLVKMQSTRIHLALVVDEYGGTDGLVSLEDLVEEIVGDIEDEHDDEEAMFVRRSQRIWEADARTEIDDFAEETGIDLALEDNDTDFDTLGGVAFALAGKVPVRGEVLEHPTGVEIEIMEADARRIRRVRLRTPEMPAPAHQE
;
A
#
# COMPACT_ATOMS: atom_id res chain seq x y z
N MET A 1 -22.99 -40.48 53.08
CA MET A 1 -23.37 -41.89 52.85
C MET A 1 -24.73 -41.84 52.16
N SER A 2 -24.90 -42.06 50.86
CA SER A 2 -24.10 -42.82 49.89
C SER A 2 -24.43 -42.37 48.45
N ASP A 3 -23.42 -42.40 47.56
CA ASP A 3 -23.54 -42.57 46.10
C ASP A 3 -23.96 -44.04 45.76
N PRO A 4 -24.14 -44.54 44.49
CA PRO A 4 -23.79 -43.98 43.17
C PRO A 4 -24.76 -44.26 41.96
N ASP A 5 -24.31 -43.77 40.79
CA ASP A 5 -24.70 -43.84 39.36
C ASP A 5 -24.83 -45.26 38.73
N PRO A 6 -25.52 -45.45 37.58
CA PRO A 6 -24.77 -45.73 36.33
C PRO A 6 -25.42 -45.34 34.96
N SER A 7 -24.61 -44.71 34.10
CA SER A 7 -24.27 -44.99 32.67
C SER A 7 -25.22 -45.72 31.66
N ASP A 8 -25.28 -45.13 30.45
CA ASP A 8 -25.13 -45.70 29.07
C ASP A 8 -26.17 -46.62 28.36
N ALA A 9 -26.80 -46.06 27.29
CA ALA A 9 -26.90 -46.43 25.84
C ALA A 9 -27.14 -47.91 25.34
N PRO A 10 -27.40 -48.18 24.03
CA PRO A 10 -28.21 -47.56 22.93
C PRO A 10 -29.22 -48.59 22.30
N PRO A 11 -29.84 -48.39 21.10
CA PRO A 11 -29.24 -48.99 19.87
C PRO A 11 -29.60 -48.37 18.48
N SER A 12 -28.78 -48.77 17.48
CA SER A 12 -29.09 -49.11 16.05
C SER A 12 -29.85 -48.11 15.15
N GLY A 13 -29.50 -47.81 13.89
CA GLY A 13 -28.59 -48.41 12.92
C GLY A 13 -29.14 -48.24 11.48
N ARG A 14 -28.38 -47.52 10.63
CA ARG A 14 -28.21 -47.57 9.15
C ARG A 14 -29.43 -47.65 8.19
N LEU A 15 -29.41 -46.83 7.11
CA LEU A 15 -29.15 -47.25 5.70
C LEU A 15 -29.26 -46.12 4.65
N ARG A 16 -28.17 -45.96 3.87
CA ARG A 16 -27.99 -45.72 2.40
C ARG A 16 -28.89 -44.73 1.59
N SER A 17 -28.24 -43.67 1.11
CA SER A 17 -27.98 -43.24 -0.30
C SER A 17 -28.94 -43.62 -1.45
N PHE A 18 -29.29 -42.65 -2.32
CA PHE A 18 -28.86 -42.50 -3.73
C PHE A 18 -29.84 -41.60 -4.56
N PHE A 19 -29.29 -40.52 -5.15
CA PHE A 19 -29.59 -39.85 -6.44
C PHE A 19 -30.95 -39.19 -6.76
N GLY A 20 -30.84 -37.93 -7.23
CA GLY A 20 -31.63 -37.43 -8.37
C GLY A 20 -32.21 -36.02 -8.22
N PHE A 21 -31.50 -34.96 -8.64
CA PHE A 21 -31.85 -34.21 -9.86
C PHE A 21 -30.87 -33.05 -10.09
N ARG A 22 -30.34 -33.04 -11.31
CA ARG A 22 -29.41 -32.08 -11.89
C ARG A 22 -30.23 -30.89 -12.39
N ARG A 23 -30.01 -29.68 -11.86
CA ARG A 23 -30.43 -28.42 -12.52
C ARG A 23 -29.18 -27.75 -13.07
N LYS A 24 -29.09 -27.65 -14.41
CA LYS A 24 -28.11 -26.77 -15.08
C LYS A 24 -28.37 -25.33 -14.62
N PRO A 25 -27.36 -24.54 -14.23
CA PRO A 25 -27.50 -23.10 -14.30
C PRO A 25 -27.54 -22.70 -15.79
N ALA A 26 -28.46 -21.79 -16.12
CA ALA A 26 -28.57 -21.18 -17.44
C ALA A 26 -27.31 -20.36 -17.76
N PRO A 27 -26.95 -20.15 -19.04
CA PRO A 27 -25.87 -19.24 -19.38
C PRO A 27 -26.28 -17.83 -18.97
N VAL A 28 -25.41 -17.16 -18.21
CA VAL A 28 -25.56 -15.74 -17.88
C VAL A 28 -25.25 -14.97 -19.15
N GLU A 29 -26.27 -14.31 -19.72
CA GLU A 29 -26.06 -13.38 -20.83
C GLU A 29 -25.27 -12.15 -20.32
N PRO A 30 -24.31 -11.62 -21.10
CA PRO A 30 -23.61 -10.40 -20.72
C PRO A 30 -24.60 -9.23 -20.76
N VAL A 31 -24.82 -8.61 -19.60
CA VAL A 31 -25.63 -7.41 -19.48
C VAL A 31 -24.86 -6.25 -20.11
N SER A 32 -25.45 -5.64 -21.14
CA SER A 32 -24.91 -4.49 -21.85
C SER A 32 -24.77 -3.28 -20.95
N ALA A 33 -23.60 -2.65 -21.00
CA ALA A 33 -23.29 -1.38 -20.37
C ALA A 33 -24.20 -0.24 -20.87
N ALA A 34 -24.71 0.55 -19.92
CA ALA A 34 -24.91 2.00 -20.06
C ALA A 34 -25.63 2.53 -18.81
N THR A 35 -24.88 2.88 -17.77
CA THR A 35 -25.25 3.92 -16.79
C THR A 35 -23.97 4.44 -16.18
N ASN A 36 -23.75 5.75 -16.32
CA ASN A 36 -22.69 6.53 -15.69
C ASN A 36 -22.42 6.01 -14.28
N GLY A 37 -21.25 5.41 -14.08
CA GLY A 37 -20.82 4.87 -12.80
C GLY A 37 -19.36 5.19 -12.68
N GLU A 38 -19.02 6.03 -11.71
CA GLU A 38 -17.69 6.09 -11.11
C GLU A 38 -17.25 4.63 -10.88
N THR A 39 -16.20 4.23 -11.59
CA THR A 39 -15.55 2.94 -11.38
C THR A 39 -15.09 2.91 -9.92
N PRO A 40 -15.40 1.87 -9.14
CA PRO A 40 -14.79 1.73 -7.82
C PRO A 40 -13.26 1.82 -7.97
N PRO A 41 -12.53 2.46 -7.03
CA PRO A 41 -11.09 2.74 -7.14
C PRO A 41 -10.22 1.49 -7.36
N HIS A 42 -10.79 0.30 -7.20
CA HIS A 42 -10.15 -0.95 -7.57
C HIS A 42 -11.04 -1.76 -8.49
N ASN A 43 -10.57 -1.96 -9.73
CA ASN A 43 -11.19 -2.89 -10.65
C ASN A 43 -11.07 -4.31 -10.07
N PRO A 44 -12.18 -5.06 -9.88
CA PRO A 44 -12.12 -6.45 -9.40
C PRO A 44 -11.21 -7.36 -10.24
N HIS A 45 -10.93 -6.97 -11.49
CA HIS A 45 -9.95 -7.63 -12.34
C HIS A 45 -8.50 -7.43 -11.84
N GLU A 46 -8.12 -6.23 -11.44
CA GLU A 46 -6.77 -5.91 -10.94
C GLU A 46 -6.50 -6.58 -9.59
N MET A 47 -7.45 -6.51 -8.65
CA MET A 47 -7.34 -7.23 -7.38
C MET A 47 -7.15 -8.74 -7.59
N ARG A 48 -7.76 -9.30 -8.64
CA ARG A 48 -7.60 -10.72 -8.98
C ARG A 48 -6.18 -11.04 -9.49
N LEU A 49 -5.57 -10.13 -10.24
CA LEU A 49 -4.19 -10.25 -10.71
C LEU A 49 -3.20 -10.12 -9.55
N ARG A 50 -3.36 -9.08 -8.72
CA ARG A 50 -2.57 -8.90 -7.49
C ARG A 50 -2.68 -10.09 -6.54
N LEU A 51 -3.87 -10.65 -6.37
CA LEU A 51 -4.07 -11.87 -5.57
C LEU A 51 -3.32 -13.09 -6.15
N ALA A 52 -3.14 -13.16 -7.47
CA ALA A 52 -2.34 -14.22 -8.09
C ALA A 52 -0.85 -14.02 -7.78
N GLU A 53 -0.34 -12.79 -7.88
CA GLU A 53 1.04 -12.42 -7.55
C GLU A 53 1.34 -12.65 -6.05
N PHE A 54 0.42 -12.26 -5.17
CA PHE A 54 0.49 -12.44 -3.72
C PHE A 54 0.74 -13.89 -3.29
N GLN A 55 0.29 -14.88 -4.08
CA GLN A 55 0.50 -16.31 -3.77
C GLN A 55 1.97 -16.75 -3.88
N ASP A 56 2.75 -16.02 -4.68
CA ASP A 56 4.15 -16.33 -4.96
C ASP A 56 5.12 -15.45 -4.15
N LEU A 57 4.66 -14.31 -3.63
CA LEU A 57 5.46 -13.42 -2.77
C LEU A 57 5.85 -14.05 -1.43
N ARG A 58 7.00 -13.61 -0.92
CA ARG A 58 7.59 -13.96 0.37
C ARG A 58 7.69 -12.73 1.27
N VAL A 59 7.89 -12.99 2.56
CA VAL A 59 8.03 -11.94 3.57
C VAL A 59 9.16 -10.95 3.22
N GLU A 60 10.29 -11.45 2.69
CA GLU A 60 11.41 -10.60 2.28
C GLU A 60 11.07 -9.61 1.15
N ASP A 61 10.06 -9.90 0.33
CA ASP A 61 9.70 -9.06 -0.82
C ASP A 61 8.96 -7.78 -0.39
N VAL A 62 8.32 -7.80 0.79
CA VAL A 62 7.41 -6.73 1.26
C VAL A 62 7.78 -6.17 2.64
N MET A 63 8.77 -6.75 3.32
CA MET A 63 9.13 -6.31 4.66
C MET A 63 9.72 -4.91 4.67
N VAL A 64 9.41 -4.16 5.74
CA VAL A 64 10.13 -2.94 6.08
C VAL A 64 11.55 -3.34 6.51
N PRO A 65 12.60 -2.89 5.80
CA PRO A 65 13.97 -3.29 6.11
C PRO A 65 14.40 -2.78 7.50
N ARG A 66 15.29 -3.53 8.17
CA ARG A 66 15.83 -3.19 9.50
C ARG A 66 16.20 -1.71 9.67
N ALA A 67 16.84 -1.11 8.67
CA ALA A 67 17.32 0.27 8.71
C ALA A 67 16.18 1.31 8.81
N GLU A 68 14.97 0.95 8.39
CA GLU A 68 13.81 1.82 8.33
C GLU A 68 12.87 1.65 9.53
N ILE A 69 13.07 0.58 10.31
CA ILE A 69 12.27 0.26 11.49
C ILE A 69 12.29 1.43 12.50
N LYS A 70 11.10 1.96 12.80
CA LYS A 70 10.87 2.85 13.94
C LYS A 70 10.51 2.01 15.15
N ALA A 71 11.32 2.06 16.20
CA ALA A 71 11.16 1.25 17.40
C ALA A 71 11.54 2.05 18.65
N VAL A 72 11.17 1.52 19.82
CA VAL A 72 11.43 2.15 21.11
C VAL A 72 12.14 1.19 22.06
N GLU A 73 13.05 1.74 22.86
CA GLU A 73 13.68 0.99 23.95
C GLU A 73 12.70 0.82 25.11
N VAL A 74 12.74 -0.32 25.82
CA VAL A 74 11.87 -0.63 26.97
C VAL A 74 11.95 0.41 28.10
N GLY A 75 13.10 1.11 28.22
CA GLY A 75 13.35 2.15 29.21
C GLY A 75 12.80 3.53 28.85
N ILE A 76 12.15 3.70 27.69
CA ILE A 76 11.62 5.00 27.27
C ILE A 76 10.57 5.52 28.28
N GLU A 77 10.69 6.80 28.64
CA GLU A 77 9.75 7.45 29.53
C GLU A 77 8.42 7.71 28.81
N PHE A 78 7.30 7.56 29.54
CA PHE A 78 5.96 7.67 28.94
C PHE A 78 5.69 8.99 28.17
N PRO A 79 6.11 10.18 28.66
CA PRO A 79 5.97 11.42 27.89
C PRO A 79 6.79 11.44 26.60
N GLU A 80 7.94 10.77 26.57
CA GLU A 80 8.80 10.68 25.38
C GLU A 80 8.21 9.70 24.38
N LEU A 81 7.68 8.58 24.84
CA LEU A 81 6.93 7.63 24.01
C LEU A 81 5.74 8.30 23.29
N LEU A 82 4.99 9.14 24.00
CA LEU A 82 3.88 9.89 23.41
C LEU A 82 4.35 10.86 22.33
N LYS A 83 5.44 11.59 22.57
CA LYS A 83 6.04 12.48 21.57
C LYS A 83 6.48 11.68 20.35
N TYR A 84 7.15 10.55 20.58
CA TYR A 84 7.62 9.70 19.51
C TYR A 84 6.46 9.16 18.66
N PHE A 85 5.38 8.69 19.29
CA PHE A 85 4.14 8.31 18.59
C PHE A 85 3.46 9.46 17.82
N ALA A 86 3.65 10.71 18.23
CA ALA A 86 3.16 11.87 17.48
C ALA A 86 4.09 12.25 16.31
N GLU A 87 5.37 11.90 16.40
CA GLU A 87 6.36 12.11 15.33
C GLU A 87 6.30 11.03 14.24
N VAL A 88 6.02 9.78 14.63
CA VAL A 88 5.93 8.65 13.72
C VAL A 88 4.47 8.30 13.46
N THR A 89 4.06 8.26 12.19
CA THR A 89 2.68 7.98 11.77
C THR A 89 2.31 6.48 11.90
N HIS A 90 2.79 5.81 12.94
CA HIS A 90 2.60 4.37 13.14
C HIS A 90 1.72 4.08 14.35
N SER A 91 0.78 3.14 14.19
CA SER A 91 -0.10 2.70 15.27
C SER A 91 0.57 1.73 16.25
N ARG A 92 1.67 1.08 15.83
CA ARG A 92 2.41 0.06 16.57
C ARG A 92 3.90 0.31 16.43
N LEU A 93 4.64 0.20 17.53
CA LEU A 93 6.10 0.34 17.55
C LEU A 93 6.71 -0.89 18.22
N PRO A 94 7.67 -1.58 17.57
CA PRO A 94 8.47 -2.61 18.22
C PRO A 94 9.15 -2.06 19.47
N VAL A 95 9.21 -2.88 20.51
CA VAL A 95 9.91 -2.59 21.76
C VAL A 95 11.10 -3.52 21.89
N PHE A 96 12.27 -2.97 22.18
CA PHE A 96 13.51 -3.72 22.34
C PHE A 96 14.23 -3.36 23.65
N ARG A 97 15.22 -4.17 24.08
CA ARG A 97 16.09 -3.80 25.22
C ARG A 97 17.37 -3.12 24.75
N GLU A 98 18.37 -3.88 24.31
CA GLU A 98 19.69 -3.35 23.97
C GLU A 98 19.82 -3.00 22.48
N SER A 99 19.21 -3.82 21.62
CA SER A 99 19.18 -3.64 20.18
C SER A 99 17.92 -4.25 19.59
N LEU A 100 17.67 -3.98 18.31
CA LEU A 100 16.59 -4.63 17.55
C LEU A 100 16.69 -6.16 17.50
N ASP A 101 17.84 -6.76 17.89
CA ASP A 101 18.03 -8.22 17.98
C ASP A 101 17.59 -8.79 19.33
N ASP A 102 17.22 -7.93 20.29
CA ASP A 102 16.56 -8.30 21.54
C ASP A 102 15.15 -7.68 21.64
N PRO A 103 14.22 -8.05 20.73
CA PRO A 103 12.85 -7.58 20.75
C PRO A 103 12.05 -8.27 21.85
N ILE A 104 11.25 -7.49 22.59
CA ILE A 104 10.38 -8.00 23.65
C ILE A 104 8.89 -7.96 23.29
N GLY A 105 8.54 -7.28 22.21
CA GLY A 105 7.16 -7.17 21.74
C GLY A 105 6.93 -5.88 20.97
N PHE A 106 5.71 -5.35 21.03
CA PHE A 106 5.37 -4.04 20.47
C PHE A 106 4.42 -3.27 21.40
N VAL A 107 4.45 -1.95 21.33
CA VAL A 107 3.47 -1.08 22.00
C VAL A 107 2.48 -0.55 20.97
N HIS A 108 1.19 -0.55 21.33
CA HIS A 108 0.13 0.01 20.49
C HIS A 108 -0.29 1.39 21.01
N MET A 109 -0.45 2.37 20.11
CA MET A 109 -0.98 3.70 20.45
C MET A 109 -2.31 3.64 21.24
N LYS A 110 -3.19 2.66 20.94
CA LYS A 110 -4.46 2.48 21.68
C LYS A 110 -4.24 2.17 23.16
N ASP A 111 -3.18 1.44 23.50
CA ASP A 111 -2.85 1.12 24.90
C ASP A 111 -2.31 2.35 25.62
N VAL A 112 -1.47 3.15 24.94
CA VAL A 112 -0.95 4.42 25.46
C VAL A 112 -2.10 5.40 25.73
N VAL A 113 -3.03 5.56 24.79
CA VAL A 113 -4.21 6.43 24.96
C VAL A 113 -5.13 5.90 26.07
N SER A 114 -5.35 4.59 26.13
CA SER A 114 -6.16 3.97 27.19
C SER A 114 -5.55 4.15 28.57
N GLU A 115 -4.21 4.18 28.67
CA GLU A 115 -3.51 4.43 29.92
C GLU A 115 -3.62 5.89 30.35
N LEU A 116 -3.48 6.84 29.42
CA LEU A 116 -3.72 8.26 29.68
C LEU A 116 -5.12 8.54 30.22
N ALA A 117 -6.13 7.87 29.67
CA ALA A 117 -7.53 8.06 30.06
C ALA A 117 -7.83 7.63 31.51
N LYS A 118 -6.96 6.84 32.15
CA LYS A 118 -7.15 6.40 33.55
C LYS A 118 -6.88 7.51 34.57
N GLY A 119 -6.25 8.62 34.18
CA GLY A 119 -6.04 9.80 35.02
C GLY A 119 -5.04 9.61 36.18
N GLU A 120 -4.38 8.46 36.26
CA GLU A 120 -3.22 8.25 37.13
C GLU A 120 -1.96 8.84 36.47
N GLU A 121 -0.97 9.30 37.24
CA GLU A 121 0.31 9.76 36.67
C GLU A 121 0.96 8.62 35.86
N PRO A 122 0.99 8.70 34.51
CA PRO A 122 1.51 7.61 33.67
C PRO A 122 3.02 7.43 33.85
N MET A 123 3.70 8.46 34.35
CA MET A 123 5.14 8.54 34.60
C MET A 123 5.69 7.47 35.55
N LYS A 124 4.85 6.64 36.18
CA LYS A 124 5.29 5.60 37.14
C LYS A 124 5.08 4.17 36.65
N ARG A 125 4.59 3.96 35.42
CA ARG A 125 4.32 2.62 34.89
C ARG A 125 5.36 2.26 33.83
N PRO A 126 6.20 1.23 34.07
CA PRO A 126 7.15 0.75 33.08
C PRO A 126 6.43 0.26 31.82
N LEU A 127 7.01 0.55 30.64
CA LEU A 127 6.54 0.05 29.34
C LEU A 127 6.46 -1.48 29.29
N GLU A 128 7.20 -2.16 30.17
CA GLU A 128 7.19 -3.60 30.41
C GLU A 128 5.78 -4.19 30.59
N LYS A 129 4.79 -3.40 31.03
CA LYS A 129 3.41 -3.87 31.20
C LYS A 129 2.48 -3.56 30.02
N LEU A 130 2.94 -2.78 29.05
CA LEU A 130 2.16 -2.31 27.90
C LEU A 130 2.55 -3.00 26.59
N HIS A 131 3.65 -3.76 26.55
CA HIS A 131 4.04 -4.48 25.35
C HIS A 131 3.14 -5.70 25.11
N ARG A 132 2.84 -5.94 23.84
CA ARG A 132 2.10 -7.09 23.33
C ARG A 132 3.04 -8.02 22.57
N GLU A 133 2.68 -9.29 22.50
CA GLU A 133 3.44 -10.29 21.74
C GLU A 133 3.49 -9.96 20.25
N VAL A 134 4.65 -10.22 19.63
CA VAL A 134 4.87 -10.09 18.19
C VAL A 134 5.10 -11.47 17.58
N LEU A 135 4.76 -11.65 16.30
CA LEU A 135 5.11 -12.88 15.59
C LEU A 135 6.58 -12.85 15.17
N TYR A 136 7.22 -14.02 15.18
CA TYR A 136 8.54 -14.21 14.58
C TYR A 136 8.40 -15.10 13.35
N VAL A 137 9.01 -14.68 12.25
CA VAL A 137 8.93 -15.36 10.95
C VAL A 137 10.26 -15.27 10.19
N PRO A 138 10.60 -16.30 9.40
CA PRO A 138 11.76 -16.23 8.51
C PRO A 138 11.45 -15.42 7.24
N PRO A 139 12.44 -14.78 6.60
CA PRO A 139 12.27 -14.01 5.37
C PRO A 139 11.69 -14.83 4.21
N SER A 140 11.99 -16.13 4.17
CA SER A 140 11.53 -17.04 3.12
C SER A 140 10.07 -17.51 3.27
N MET A 141 9.37 -17.16 4.35
CA MET A 141 7.96 -17.53 4.55
C MET A 141 7.07 -16.93 3.46
N LYS A 142 6.07 -17.68 2.97
CA LYS A 142 5.09 -17.14 2.00
C LYS A 142 4.15 -16.14 2.69
N LEU A 143 3.74 -15.09 1.97
CA LEU A 143 2.78 -14.11 2.49
C LEU A 143 1.43 -14.73 2.82
N THR A 144 0.98 -15.72 2.05
CA THR A 144 -0.25 -16.48 2.31
C THR A 144 -0.22 -17.21 3.67
N ASP A 145 0.91 -17.83 4.01
CA ASP A 145 1.08 -18.51 5.29
C ASP A 145 1.16 -17.50 6.44
N LEU A 146 1.84 -16.37 6.23
CA LEU A 146 1.90 -15.28 7.20
C LEU A 146 0.51 -14.70 7.48
N LEU A 147 -0.27 -14.42 6.44
CA LEU A 147 -1.63 -13.90 6.55
C LEU A 147 -2.53 -14.83 7.38
N VAL A 148 -2.50 -16.13 7.11
CA VAL A 148 -3.24 -17.14 7.89
C VAL A 148 -2.77 -17.16 9.35
N LYS A 149 -1.45 -17.08 9.58
CA LYS A 149 -0.87 -17.03 10.93
C LYS A 149 -1.37 -15.80 11.68
N MET A 150 -1.26 -14.60 11.10
CA MET A 150 -1.74 -13.34 11.69
C MET A 150 -3.24 -13.37 12.00
N GLN A 151 -4.07 -13.93 11.11
CA GLN A 151 -5.51 -14.09 11.34
C GLN A 151 -5.81 -15.04 12.50
N SER A 152 -5.09 -16.16 12.59
CA SER A 152 -5.31 -17.18 13.61
C SER A 152 -4.88 -16.72 15.01
N THR A 153 -3.77 -15.97 15.11
CA THR A 153 -3.23 -15.46 16.38
C THR A 153 -3.82 -14.11 16.77
N ARG A 154 -4.43 -13.39 15.82
CA ARG A 154 -4.86 -11.99 15.94
C ARG A 154 -3.71 -11.05 16.29
N ILE A 155 -2.50 -11.39 15.83
CA ILE A 155 -1.30 -10.56 15.95
C ILE A 155 -0.98 -10.00 14.57
N HIS A 156 -1.03 -8.67 14.43
CA HIS A 156 -0.93 -7.97 13.14
C HIS A 156 0.46 -7.40 12.87
N LEU A 157 1.46 -7.80 13.66
CA LEU A 157 2.84 -7.37 13.49
C LEU A 157 3.74 -8.59 13.61
N ALA A 158 4.67 -8.72 12.68
CA ALA A 158 5.68 -9.77 12.66
C ALA A 158 7.08 -9.15 12.53
N LEU A 159 8.02 -9.65 13.33
CA LEU A 159 9.44 -9.41 13.13
C LEU A 159 10.02 -10.51 12.24
N VAL A 160 10.77 -10.07 11.24
CA VAL A 160 11.49 -10.95 10.33
C VAL A 160 12.86 -11.21 10.94
N VAL A 161 13.18 -12.50 11.14
CA VAL A 161 14.39 -12.91 11.84
C VAL A 161 15.22 -13.83 10.95
N ASP A 162 16.52 -13.58 10.90
CA ASP A 162 17.50 -14.41 10.20
C ASP A 162 17.80 -15.72 10.96
N GLU A 163 18.68 -16.55 10.40
CA GLU A 163 19.06 -17.84 11.01
C GLU A 163 19.91 -17.69 12.28
N TYR A 164 20.47 -16.50 12.53
CA TYR A 164 21.31 -16.19 13.68
C TYR A 164 20.53 -15.51 14.81
N GLY A 165 19.24 -15.23 14.60
CA GLY A 165 18.39 -14.53 15.56
C GLY A 165 18.40 -13.00 15.42
N GLY A 166 19.04 -12.47 14.38
CA GLY A 166 19.06 -11.05 14.04
C GLY A 166 17.77 -10.61 13.36
N THR A 167 17.34 -9.38 13.64
CA THR A 167 16.13 -8.82 13.00
C THR A 167 16.47 -8.25 11.61
N ASP A 168 15.95 -8.85 10.56
CA ASP A 168 16.10 -8.40 9.17
C ASP A 168 15.09 -7.31 8.79
N GLY A 169 13.91 -7.32 9.41
CA GLY A 169 12.81 -6.44 9.05
C GLY A 169 11.57 -6.61 9.92
N LEU A 170 10.49 -5.93 9.53
CA LEU A 170 9.15 -6.16 10.09
C LEU A 170 8.10 -6.17 8.97
N VAL A 171 6.97 -6.83 9.23
CA VAL A 171 5.79 -6.84 8.37
C VAL A 171 4.55 -6.65 9.23
N SER A 172 3.64 -5.80 8.77
CA SER A 172 2.32 -5.59 9.33
C SER A 172 1.23 -6.35 8.55
N LEU A 173 0.05 -6.52 9.14
CA LEU A 173 -1.09 -7.07 8.41
C LEU A 173 -1.54 -6.10 7.31
N GLU A 174 -1.41 -4.81 7.58
CA GLU A 174 -1.74 -3.73 6.67
C GLU A 174 -0.90 -3.83 5.39
N ASP A 175 0.41 -4.07 5.51
CA ASP A 175 1.33 -4.28 4.38
C ASP A 175 0.89 -5.49 3.51
N LEU A 176 0.47 -6.59 4.14
CA LEU A 176 -0.02 -7.77 3.41
C LEU A 176 -1.32 -7.51 2.65
N VAL A 177 -2.18 -6.65 3.19
CA VAL A 177 -3.47 -6.32 2.56
C VAL A 177 -3.26 -5.33 1.42
N GLU A 178 -2.34 -4.39 1.58
CA GLU A 178 -1.92 -3.43 0.54
C GLU A 178 -1.44 -4.14 -0.73
N GLU A 179 -0.69 -5.24 -0.62
CA GLU A 179 -0.28 -6.03 -1.79
C GLU A 179 -1.45 -6.62 -2.60
N ILE A 180 -2.60 -6.87 -1.95
CA ILE A 180 -3.79 -7.45 -2.61
C ILE A 180 -4.72 -6.34 -3.13
N VAL A 181 -4.91 -5.31 -2.31
CA VAL A 181 -5.88 -4.24 -2.57
C VAL A 181 -5.26 -3.13 -3.44
N GLY A 182 -3.98 -2.84 -3.24
CA GLY A 182 -3.30 -1.62 -3.68
C GLY A 182 -3.32 -0.55 -2.59
N ASP A 183 -2.75 0.62 -2.89
CA ASP A 183 -2.92 1.83 -2.08
C ASP A 183 -4.42 2.06 -1.85
N ILE A 184 -4.88 1.93 -0.61
CA ILE A 184 -6.26 2.29 -0.25
C ILE A 184 -6.29 3.80 -0.20
N GLU A 185 -6.67 4.44 -1.30
CA GLU A 185 -6.99 5.86 -1.33
C GLU A 185 -8.13 6.12 -0.34
N ASP A 186 -7.88 6.97 0.64
CA ASP A 186 -8.81 7.25 1.74
C ASP A 186 -10.01 8.01 1.18
N GLU A 187 -11.20 7.84 1.76
CA GLU A 187 -12.40 8.63 1.43
C GLU A 187 -12.22 10.14 1.77
N HIS A 188 -11.04 10.50 2.31
CA HIS A 188 -10.59 11.83 2.69
C HIS A 188 -9.40 12.34 1.89
N ASP A 189 -8.97 11.64 0.84
CA ASP A 189 -8.05 12.20 -0.15
C ASP A 189 -8.84 13.18 -1.04
N ASP A 190 -9.01 14.41 -0.56
CA ASP A 190 -9.30 15.54 -1.43
C ASP A 190 -8.13 15.64 -2.43
N GLU A 191 -8.35 15.12 -3.64
CA GLU A 191 -7.52 15.20 -4.84
C GLU A 191 -6.45 16.32 -4.75
N GLU A 192 -5.19 15.97 -4.52
CA GLU A 192 -4.15 16.77 -5.17
C GLU A 192 -4.33 16.53 -6.66
N ALA A 193 -5.02 17.45 -7.34
CA ALA A 193 -5.28 17.36 -8.77
C ALA A 193 -4.00 16.94 -9.50
N MET A 194 -4.07 15.79 -10.20
CA MET A 194 -2.94 15.15 -10.90
C MET A 194 -2.18 16.13 -11.79
N PHE A 195 -2.88 17.16 -12.27
CA PHE A 195 -2.27 18.34 -12.87
C PHE A 195 -3.10 19.60 -12.59
N VAL A 196 -2.41 20.73 -12.52
CA VAL A 196 -3.01 22.04 -12.26
C VAL A 196 -2.60 23.01 -13.35
N ARG A 197 -3.60 23.71 -13.89
CA ARG A 197 -3.36 24.82 -14.80
C ARG A 197 -2.88 26.05 -14.06
N ARG A 198 -1.60 26.43 -14.25
CA ARG A 198 -1.00 27.64 -13.65
C ARG A 198 -1.20 28.87 -14.52
N SER A 199 -1.29 28.71 -15.84
CA SER A 199 -1.60 29.79 -16.78
C SER A 199 -2.24 29.26 -18.06
N GLN A 200 -2.56 30.14 -19.01
CA GLN A 200 -3.09 29.71 -20.31
C GLN A 200 -2.21 28.68 -21.03
N ARG A 201 -0.90 28.67 -20.75
CA ARG A 201 0.10 27.87 -21.47
C ARG A 201 0.97 27.01 -20.55
N ILE A 202 0.73 27.03 -19.25
CA ILE A 202 1.60 26.38 -18.26
C ILE A 202 0.77 25.47 -17.38
N TRP A 203 1.16 24.20 -17.38
CA TRP A 203 0.58 23.15 -16.54
C TRP A 203 1.65 22.55 -15.65
N GLU A 204 1.30 22.23 -14.41
CA GLU A 204 2.16 21.48 -13.50
C GLU A 204 1.47 20.16 -13.20
N ALA A 205 2.15 19.04 -13.37
CA ALA A 205 1.56 17.71 -13.27
C ALA A 205 2.43 16.75 -12.45
N ASP A 206 1.79 15.78 -11.79
CA ASP A 206 2.43 14.55 -11.35
C ASP A 206 2.89 13.77 -12.59
N ALA A 207 4.12 13.24 -12.54
CA ALA A 207 4.68 12.47 -13.64
C ALA A 207 3.94 11.16 -13.92
N ARG A 208 3.11 10.68 -12.96
CA ARG A 208 2.22 9.52 -13.12
C ARG A 208 0.95 9.83 -13.90
N THR A 209 0.66 11.10 -14.20
CA THR A 209 -0.51 11.46 -15.02
C THR A 209 -0.45 10.72 -16.35
N GLU A 210 -1.53 10.01 -16.68
CA GLU A 210 -1.67 9.32 -17.96
C GLU A 210 -1.76 10.33 -19.11
N ILE A 211 -1.11 10.02 -20.23
CA ILE A 211 -1.07 10.94 -21.38
C ILE A 211 -2.45 11.11 -22.00
N ASP A 212 -3.28 10.06 -21.98
CA ASP A 212 -4.63 10.07 -22.54
C ASP A 212 -5.56 10.94 -21.70
N ASP A 213 -5.57 10.74 -20.37
CA ASP A 213 -6.34 11.60 -19.44
C ASP A 213 -5.94 13.07 -19.56
N PHE A 214 -4.64 13.32 -19.67
CA PHE A 214 -4.13 14.66 -19.88
C PHE A 214 -4.59 15.25 -21.22
N ALA A 215 -4.57 14.47 -22.29
CA ALA A 215 -5.01 14.90 -23.61
C ALA A 215 -6.52 15.16 -23.64
N GLU A 216 -7.33 14.34 -22.97
CA GLU A 216 -8.78 14.50 -22.89
C GLU A 216 -9.18 15.80 -22.17
N GLU A 217 -8.59 16.06 -21.02
CA GLU A 217 -8.95 17.24 -20.21
C GLU A 217 -8.39 18.54 -20.82
N THR A 218 -7.23 18.45 -21.46
CA THR A 218 -6.45 19.63 -21.80
C THR A 218 -6.33 19.90 -23.30
N GLY A 219 -6.57 18.90 -24.13
CA GLY A 219 -6.45 18.95 -25.59
C GLY A 219 -5.01 18.89 -26.11
N ILE A 220 -4.02 18.58 -25.26
CA ILE A 220 -2.63 18.37 -25.70
C ILE A 220 -2.33 16.89 -25.82
N ASP A 221 -2.03 16.48 -27.03
CA ASP A 221 -1.51 15.15 -27.33
C ASP A 221 0.02 15.13 -27.15
N LEU A 222 0.49 14.22 -26.29
CA LEU A 222 1.90 13.96 -26.00
C LEU A 222 2.29 12.51 -26.33
N ALA A 223 1.46 11.80 -27.09
CA ALA A 223 1.82 10.49 -27.61
C ALA A 223 3.03 10.60 -28.55
N LEU A 224 3.96 9.65 -28.40
CA LEU A 224 5.13 9.53 -29.27
C LEU A 224 4.87 8.42 -30.29
N GLU A 225 4.94 8.75 -31.58
CA GLU A 225 4.63 7.80 -32.68
C GLU A 225 5.73 6.76 -32.94
N ASP A 226 6.90 6.86 -32.29
CA ASP A 226 8.04 5.96 -32.50
C ASP A 226 8.53 5.34 -31.17
N ASN A 227 8.39 4.02 -31.07
CA ASN A 227 9.36 3.00 -30.60
C ASN A 227 8.64 1.79 -30.01
N ASP A 228 9.33 0.64 -29.97
CA ASP A 228 8.87 -0.69 -29.51
C ASP A 228 8.40 -0.76 -28.03
N THR A 229 8.02 0.35 -27.40
CA THR A 229 7.59 0.46 -26.01
C THR A 229 6.55 1.57 -25.89
N ASP A 230 5.33 1.19 -25.51
CA ASP A 230 4.26 2.14 -25.20
C ASP A 230 4.58 2.84 -23.87
N PHE A 231 4.47 4.18 -23.85
CA PHE A 231 4.65 4.99 -22.64
C PHE A 231 3.33 5.65 -22.30
N ASP A 232 2.75 5.26 -21.17
CA ASP A 232 1.38 5.66 -20.84
C ASP A 232 1.30 6.94 -19.98
N THR A 233 2.45 7.45 -19.50
CA THR A 233 2.49 8.57 -18.54
C THR A 233 3.38 9.74 -18.98
N LEU A 234 3.12 10.94 -18.47
CA LEU A 234 3.95 12.13 -18.70
C LEU A 234 5.43 11.91 -18.33
N GLY A 235 5.68 11.15 -17.27
CA GLY A 235 7.03 10.74 -16.87
C GLY A 235 7.67 9.77 -17.87
N GLY A 236 6.88 8.85 -18.42
CA GLY A 236 7.30 7.95 -19.51
C GLY A 236 7.72 8.72 -20.75
N VAL A 237 6.92 9.69 -21.19
CA VAL A 237 7.24 10.58 -22.31
C VAL A 237 8.54 11.34 -22.07
N ALA A 238 8.69 11.95 -20.89
CA ALA A 238 9.92 12.67 -20.53
C ALA A 238 11.16 11.75 -20.50
N PHE A 239 11.02 10.52 -20.01
CA PHE A 239 12.09 9.52 -20.05
C PHE A 239 12.44 9.13 -21.49
N ALA A 240 11.44 8.91 -22.35
CA ALA A 240 11.62 8.55 -23.75
C ALA A 240 12.38 9.64 -24.52
N LEU A 241 12.02 10.91 -24.30
CA LEU A 241 12.70 12.06 -24.91
C LEU A 241 14.16 12.20 -24.42
N ALA A 242 14.42 11.94 -23.14
CA ALA A 242 15.74 12.10 -22.54
C ALA A 242 16.67 10.88 -22.73
N GLY A 243 16.10 9.69 -22.98
CA GLY A 243 16.80 8.40 -23.03
C GLY A 243 17.35 7.91 -21.68
N LYS A 244 16.99 8.58 -20.58
CA LYS A 244 17.41 8.33 -19.20
C LYS A 244 16.45 9.05 -18.25
N VAL A 245 16.59 8.86 -16.94
CA VAL A 245 15.89 9.70 -15.95
C VAL A 245 16.54 11.09 -15.93
N PRO A 246 15.84 12.15 -16.38
CA PRO A 246 16.36 13.51 -16.41
C PRO A 246 16.41 14.12 -15.00
N VAL A 247 17.29 15.10 -14.80
CA VAL A 247 17.45 15.76 -13.50
C VAL A 247 16.57 17.00 -13.38
N ARG A 248 16.29 17.44 -12.15
CA ARG A 248 15.55 18.68 -11.90
C ARG A 248 16.17 19.87 -12.65
N GLY A 249 15.31 20.64 -13.33
CA GLY A 249 15.66 21.82 -14.13
C GLY A 249 16.01 21.51 -15.58
N GLU A 250 16.10 20.23 -15.97
CA GLU A 250 16.23 19.83 -17.37
C GLU A 250 14.92 20.13 -18.12
N VAL A 251 15.04 20.61 -19.36
CA VAL A 251 13.92 20.95 -20.23
C VAL A 251 14.02 20.12 -21.49
N LEU A 252 12.96 19.38 -21.78
CA LEU A 252 12.86 18.47 -22.91
C LEU A 252 11.87 19.03 -23.93
N GLU A 253 12.22 19.00 -25.20
CA GLU A 253 11.33 19.45 -26.27
C GLU A 253 10.57 18.25 -26.85
N HIS A 254 9.24 18.29 -26.75
CA HIS A 254 8.37 17.32 -27.39
C HIS A 254 8.21 17.65 -28.90
N PRO A 255 8.05 16.67 -29.81
CA PRO A 255 7.82 16.91 -31.24
C PRO A 255 6.64 17.84 -31.57
N THR A 256 5.63 17.90 -30.70
CA THR A 256 4.49 18.82 -30.83
C THR A 256 4.83 20.28 -30.47
N GLY A 257 6.06 20.55 -30.03
CA GLY A 257 6.55 21.88 -29.62
C GLY A 257 6.28 22.21 -28.15
N VAL A 258 5.77 21.27 -27.36
CA VAL A 258 5.59 21.43 -25.90
C VAL A 258 6.92 21.26 -25.19
N GLU A 259 7.29 22.19 -24.31
CA GLU A 259 8.44 22.05 -23.43
C GLU A 259 8.04 21.32 -22.14
N ILE A 260 8.80 20.30 -21.76
CA ILE A 260 8.64 19.53 -20.52
C ILE A 260 9.81 19.86 -19.59
N GLU A 261 9.58 20.70 -18.59
CA GLU A 261 10.55 21.04 -17.53
C GLU A 261 10.42 20.09 -16.35
N ILE A 262 11.54 19.47 -15.93
CA ILE A 262 11.56 18.57 -14.78
C ILE A 262 11.59 19.39 -13.49
N MET A 263 10.51 19.33 -12.71
CA MET A 263 10.38 20.07 -11.47
C MET A 263 10.94 19.28 -10.28
N GLU A 264 10.71 17.97 -10.27
CA GLU A 264 11.20 17.05 -9.25
C GLU A 264 11.47 15.67 -9.84
N ALA A 265 12.64 15.11 -9.55
CA ALA A 265 13.05 13.76 -9.93
C ALA A 265 14.04 13.21 -8.89
N ASP A 266 14.04 11.89 -8.70
CA ASP A 266 15.05 11.16 -7.94
C ASP A 266 15.92 10.31 -8.90
N ALA A 267 16.83 9.49 -8.35
CA ALA A 267 17.75 8.68 -9.16
C ALA A 267 17.05 7.61 -10.02
N ARG A 268 15.78 7.29 -9.74
CA ARG A 268 15.03 6.20 -10.37
C ARG A 268 13.82 6.68 -11.17
N ARG A 269 13.20 7.80 -10.81
CA ARG A 269 11.96 8.28 -11.43
C ARG A 269 11.79 9.78 -11.40
N ILE A 270 10.99 10.28 -12.35
CA ILE A 270 10.47 11.65 -12.39
C ILE A 270 9.22 11.69 -11.49
N ARG A 271 9.06 12.75 -10.71
CA ARG A 271 7.90 12.93 -9.82
C ARG A 271 6.98 14.04 -10.28
N ARG A 272 7.55 15.16 -10.75
CA ARG A 272 6.76 16.32 -11.19
C ARG A 272 7.35 16.96 -12.43
N VAL A 273 6.46 17.35 -13.34
CA VAL A 273 6.80 18.05 -14.58
C VAL A 273 6.02 19.34 -14.70
N ARG A 274 6.59 20.29 -15.43
CA ARG A 274 5.90 21.49 -15.89
C ARG A 274 5.89 21.49 -17.41
N LEU A 275 4.71 21.59 -17.98
CA LEU A 275 4.47 21.61 -19.42
C LEU A 275 4.23 23.04 -19.88
N ARG A 276 4.89 23.44 -20.97
CA ARG A 276 4.69 24.75 -21.61
C ARG A 276 4.33 24.60 -23.07
N THR A 277 3.16 25.08 -23.46
CA THR A 277 2.75 25.07 -24.88
C THR A 277 3.45 26.15 -25.68
N PRO A 278 3.75 25.89 -26.97
CA PRO A 278 4.32 26.90 -27.85
C PRO A 278 3.31 28.05 -28.05
N GLU A 279 3.85 29.25 -28.32
CA GLU A 279 3.03 30.40 -28.66
C GLU A 279 2.48 30.21 -30.08
N MET A 280 1.15 30.12 -30.25
CA MET A 280 0.57 30.17 -31.58
C MET A 280 0.94 31.52 -32.22
N PRO A 281 1.54 31.56 -33.42
CA PRO A 281 1.74 32.81 -34.12
C PRO A 281 0.37 33.44 -34.35
N ALA A 282 0.20 34.70 -33.94
CA ALA A 282 -0.98 35.48 -34.27
C ALA A 282 -1.18 35.42 -35.79
N PRO A 283 -2.43 35.22 -36.29
CA PRO A 283 -2.66 35.21 -37.72
C PRO A 283 -2.15 36.53 -38.29
N ALA A 284 -1.21 36.45 -39.23
CA ALA A 284 -0.71 37.62 -39.93
C ALA A 284 -1.91 38.36 -40.53
N HIS A 285 -2.16 39.58 -40.06
CA HIS A 285 -3.07 40.48 -40.74
C HIS A 285 -2.54 40.67 -42.16
N GLN A 286 -3.23 40.07 -43.13
CA GLN A 286 -3.07 40.41 -44.54
C GLN A 286 -3.69 41.80 -44.72
N GLU A 287 -2.83 42.81 -44.90
CA GLU A 287 -3.14 44.05 -45.60
C GLU A 287 -2.22 44.18 -46.83
#